data_AF-A0A836EXF3-F1
#
_entry.id   AF-A0A836EXF3-F1
#
_cell.length_a   1.000
_cell.length_b   1.000
_cell.length_c   1.000
_cell.angle_alpha   90.00
_cell.angle_beta   90.00
_cell.angle_gamma   90.00
#
_symmetry.space_group_name_H-M   'P 1'
#
loop_
_entity.id
_entity.type
_entity.pdbx_description
1 polymer ?
#
loop_
_entity_poly.entity_id
_entity_poly.type
_entity_poly.pdbx_seq_one_letter_code
_entity_poly.pdbx_strand_id
1 'polypeptide(L)'
;MATIKVGMSTCRLVLASLSRNCERVIPGTTVVSKKSYSTTAENEKTYDIIIAGGGMVGTTLACAIANNRRLADKKILLLENNAKQEYTPQEKYSNRVVALNQQTRTLLSSIGAWKHIEAIRYSPVQKMQVWEACSDAVITFNEDFSCKELAYVIENDLLLHAINKQLSKKENVTLIYNSKVADVKLLKTGIEFVTIQLQSGEQYRTRLLAFHNLCLFCLKFIFSF
;
A
#
# COMPACT_ATOMS: atom_id res chain seq x y z
N MET A 1 28.77 45.90 6.61
CA MET A 1 29.66 46.13 7.77
C MET A 1 29.43 44.98 8.75
N ALA A 2 30.51 44.28 9.13
CA ALA A 2 30.60 43.09 9.98
C ALA A 2 30.14 41.73 9.40
N THR A 3 31.18 40.95 9.05
CA THR A 3 31.22 39.53 8.65
C THR A 3 31.64 38.72 9.88
N ILE A 4 31.09 37.52 10.10
CA ILE A 4 31.64 36.55 11.06
C ILE A 4 32.01 35.26 10.31
N LYS A 5 33.32 34.99 10.26
CA LYS A 5 33.98 33.77 9.80
C LYS A 5 34.35 32.94 11.02
N VAL A 6 34.03 31.65 11.00
CA VAL A 6 34.66 30.58 11.81
C VAL A 6 34.72 29.38 10.86
N GLY A 7 35.80 28.69 10.54
CA GLY A 7 37.09 28.51 11.21
C GLY A 7 37.41 27.02 11.06
N MET A 8 37.86 26.62 9.86
CA MET A 8 38.35 25.26 9.55
C MET A 8 39.60 24.98 10.39
N SER A 9 39.63 23.84 11.08
CA SER A 9 40.86 23.29 11.66
C SER A 9 41.08 21.87 11.15
N THR A 10 42.11 21.73 10.32
CA THR A 10 42.69 20.47 9.86
C THR A 10 43.82 20.08 10.81
N CYS A 11 43.82 18.84 11.31
CA CYS A 11 45.03 18.22 11.86
C CYS A 11 45.38 16.97 11.04
N ARG A 12 46.53 17.05 10.35
CA ARG A 12 47.27 15.95 9.74
C ARG A 12 48.24 15.34 10.78
N LEU A 13 48.80 14.18 10.40
CA LEU A 13 49.93 13.42 10.97
C LEU A 13 49.46 12.22 11.82
N VAL A 14 50.01 11.00 11.73
CA VAL A 14 51.10 10.41 10.92
C VAL A 14 50.96 8.87 11.00
N LEU A 15 51.49 8.18 9.99
CA LEU A 15 51.66 6.71 9.94
C LEU A 15 52.42 6.16 11.15
N ALA A 16 52.03 4.97 11.62
CA ALA A 16 52.99 3.98 12.13
C ALA A 16 52.45 2.56 11.90
N SER A 17 52.99 1.91 10.88
CA SER A 17 52.97 0.47 10.65
C SER A 17 53.86 -0.26 11.65
N LEU A 18 53.35 -1.26 12.37
CA LEU A 18 54.18 -2.29 12.96
C LEU A 18 53.45 -3.64 12.90
N SER A 19 53.89 -4.45 11.93
CA SER A 19 53.68 -5.88 11.86
C SER A 19 54.29 -6.58 13.08
N ARG A 20 53.56 -7.51 13.69
CA ARG A 20 54.17 -8.66 14.37
C ARG A 20 53.30 -9.90 14.15
N ASN A 21 53.84 -10.80 13.34
CA ASN A 21 53.44 -12.19 13.28
C ASN A 21 53.58 -12.82 14.66
N CYS A 22 52.59 -13.62 15.05
CA CYS A 22 52.75 -14.60 16.11
C CYS A 22 51.99 -15.86 15.66
N GLU A 23 52.69 -16.76 14.99
CA GLU A 23 52.25 -18.12 14.75
C GLU A 23 52.18 -18.86 16.08
N ARG A 24 51.03 -19.46 16.37
CA ARG A 24 50.93 -20.55 17.33
C ARG A 24 50.16 -21.69 16.68
N VAL A 25 50.92 -22.73 16.36
CA VAL A 25 50.44 -24.06 15.99
C VAL A 25 50.15 -24.82 17.28
N ILE A 26 48.93 -25.31 17.45
CA ILE A 26 48.58 -26.41 18.38
C ILE A 26 47.61 -27.35 17.64
N PRO A 27 47.89 -28.67 17.57
CA PRO A 27 47.04 -29.63 16.89
C PRO A 27 45.98 -30.20 17.84
N GLY A 28 44.80 -30.55 17.31
CA GLY A 28 43.87 -31.44 18.03
C GLY A 28 42.40 -31.05 17.89
N THR A 29 41.70 -31.80 17.04
CA THR A 29 40.26 -32.10 17.16
C THR A 29 39.30 -30.91 17.07
N THR A 30 39.13 -30.38 15.87
CA THR A 30 37.95 -29.59 15.54
C THR A 30 36.78 -30.53 15.32
N VAL A 31 35.88 -30.57 16.29
CA VAL A 31 34.51 -31.10 16.16
C VAL A 31 33.89 -30.44 14.93
N VAL A 32 33.72 -31.22 13.86
CA VAL A 32 32.96 -30.81 12.68
C VAL A 32 31.51 -30.71 13.14
N SER A 33 31.12 -29.51 13.56
CA SER A 33 29.72 -29.13 13.66
C SER A 33 29.17 -29.25 12.25
N LYS A 34 28.50 -30.38 11.97
CA LYS A 34 27.64 -30.56 10.81
C LYS A 34 26.57 -29.49 10.95
N LYS A 35 26.81 -28.30 10.38
CA LYS A 35 25.74 -27.38 10.07
C LYS A 35 24.86 -28.14 9.10
N SER A 36 23.73 -28.61 9.60
CA SER A 36 22.64 -29.12 8.80
C SER A 36 22.28 -28.02 7.83
N TYR A 37 22.79 -28.11 6.60
CA TYR A 37 22.19 -27.45 5.47
C TYR A 37 20.82 -28.10 5.31
N SER A 38 19.85 -27.56 6.05
CA SER A 38 18.46 -27.82 5.76
C SER A 38 18.21 -27.21 4.39
N THR A 39 18.26 -28.03 3.35
CA THR A 39 17.66 -27.72 2.06
C THR A 39 16.16 -27.64 2.26
N THR A 40 15.70 -26.56 2.89
CA THR A 40 14.33 -26.09 2.72
C THR A 40 14.41 -25.16 1.53
N ALA A 41 13.77 -25.53 0.42
CA ALA A 41 13.75 -24.72 -0.78
C ALA A 41 13.39 -23.27 -0.41
N GLU A 42 14.33 -22.35 -0.67
CA GLU A 42 14.11 -20.90 -0.61
C GLU A 42 13.11 -20.53 -1.71
N ASN A 43 11.83 -20.78 -1.48
CA ASN A 43 10.73 -20.33 -2.35
C ASN A 43 9.76 -19.44 -1.57
N GLU A 44 10.27 -18.77 -0.54
CA GLU A 44 9.47 -17.86 0.27
C GLU A 44 9.40 -16.50 -0.40
N LYS A 45 8.26 -16.25 -1.04
CA LYS A 45 7.90 -14.96 -1.63
C LYS A 45 7.65 -13.94 -0.51
N THR A 46 8.72 -13.34 0.00
CA THR A 46 8.69 -12.32 1.06
C THR A 46 8.47 -10.93 0.49
N TYR A 47 7.53 -10.20 1.08
CA TYR A 47 7.20 -8.80 0.78
C TYR A 47 7.30 -7.96 2.06
N ASP A 48 7.48 -6.64 1.93
CA ASP A 48 7.47 -5.75 3.10
C ASP A 48 6.04 -5.49 3.57
N ILE A 49 5.13 -5.33 2.59
CA ILE A 49 3.72 -5.02 2.82
C ILE A 49 2.88 -5.93 1.92
N ILE A 50 1.91 -6.63 2.52
CA ILE A 50 0.88 -7.34 1.78
C ILE A 50 -0.46 -6.65 2.03
N ILE A 51 -1.19 -6.36 0.96
CA ILE A 51 -2.54 -5.80 0.99
C ILE A 51 -3.49 -6.88 0.48
N ALA A 52 -4.37 -7.36 1.36
CA ALA A 52 -5.37 -8.36 1.03
C ALA A 52 -6.70 -7.68 0.65
N GLY A 53 -6.96 -7.59 -0.65
CA GLY A 53 -8.14 -6.99 -1.27
C GLY A 53 -7.76 -5.85 -2.24
N GLY A 54 -7.81 -6.12 -3.53
CA GLY A 54 -7.54 -5.19 -4.65
C GLY A 54 -8.77 -4.44 -5.15
N GLY A 55 -9.70 -4.12 -4.25
CA GLY A 55 -10.79 -3.17 -4.53
C GLY A 55 -10.30 -1.72 -4.60
N MET A 56 -11.21 -0.76 -4.75
CA MET A 56 -10.88 0.66 -4.91
C MET A 56 -9.95 1.19 -3.80
N VAL A 57 -10.18 0.82 -2.54
CA VAL A 57 -9.38 1.31 -1.40
C VAL A 57 -8.03 0.60 -1.32
N GLY A 58 -7.97 -0.72 -1.44
CA GLY A 58 -6.70 -1.47 -1.34
C GLY A 58 -5.73 -1.12 -2.48
N THR A 59 -6.26 -0.97 -3.69
CA THR A 59 -5.49 -0.52 -4.86
C THR A 59 -5.06 0.95 -4.69
N THR A 60 -5.91 1.81 -4.11
CA THR A 60 -5.53 3.20 -3.77
C THR A 60 -4.42 3.22 -2.73
N LEU A 61 -4.50 2.40 -1.69
CA LEU A 61 -3.48 2.28 -0.65
C LEU A 61 -2.14 1.82 -1.23
N ALA A 62 -2.15 0.77 -2.05
CA ALA A 62 -0.97 0.28 -2.74
C ALA A 62 -0.32 1.38 -3.59
N CYS A 63 -1.12 2.12 -4.36
CA CYS A 63 -0.64 3.21 -5.19
C CYS A 63 -0.09 4.38 -4.35
N ALA A 64 -0.75 4.71 -3.23
CA ALA A 64 -0.32 5.80 -2.34
C ALA A 64 1.01 5.48 -1.65
N ILE A 65 1.18 4.25 -1.16
CA ILE A 65 2.45 3.78 -0.58
C ILE A 65 3.54 3.78 -1.65
N ALA A 66 3.27 3.26 -2.85
CA ALA A 66 4.22 3.24 -3.95
C ALA A 66 4.63 4.64 -4.46
N ASN A 67 3.76 5.65 -4.30
CA ASN A 67 4.09 7.05 -4.60
C ASN A 67 4.88 7.75 -3.49
N ASN A 68 4.94 7.18 -2.29
CA ASN A 68 5.64 7.78 -1.18
C ASN A 68 7.16 7.54 -1.30
N ARG A 69 7.92 8.62 -1.46
CA ARG A 69 9.39 8.56 -1.61
C ARG A 69 10.10 7.84 -0.46
N ARG A 70 9.55 7.89 0.76
CA ARG A 70 10.15 7.22 1.93
C ARG A 70 9.91 5.71 1.96
N LEU A 71 8.96 5.22 1.15
CA LEU A 71 8.57 3.81 1.07
C LEU A 71 8.82 3.23 -0.32
N ALA A 72 9.56 3.96 -1.17
CA ALA A 72 9.81 3.57 -2.57
C ALA A 72 10.64 2.28 -2.68
N ASP A 73 11.44 1.96 -1.66
CA ASP A 73 12.25 0.75 -1.55
C ASP A 73 11.44 -0.47 -1.07
N LYS A 74 10.19 -0.29 -0.63
CA LYS A 74 9.36 -1.37 -0.09
C LYS A 74 8.68 -2.16 -1.18
N LYS A 75 8.77 -3.49 -1.07
CA LYS A 75 8.07 -4.45 -1.93
C LYS A 75 6.65 -4.63 -1.44
N ILE A 76 5.69 -4.29 -2.29
CA ILE A 76 4.25 -4.36 -1.98
C ILE A 76 3.63 -5.48 -2.80
N LEU A 77 2.86 -6.34 -2.17
CA LEU A 77 2.03 -7.34 -2.84
C LEU A 77 0.56 -7.01 -2.59
N LEU A 78 -0.18 -6.78 -3.67
CA LEU A 78 -1.62 -6.60 -3.66
C LEU A 78 -2.28 -7.89 -4.13
N LEU A 79 -3.12 -8.47 -3.27
CA LEU A 79 -3.86 -9.70 -3.55
C LEU A 79 -5.31 -9.35 -3.87
N GLU A 80 -5.77 -9.71 -5.07
CA GLU A 80 -7.16 -9.54 -5.49
C GLU A 80 -7.83 -10.89 -5.69
N ASN A 81 -9.02 -11.04 -5.09
CA ASN A 81 -9.77 -12.29 -5.18
C ASN A 81 -10.38 -12.50 -6.57
N ASN A 82 -10.85 -11.43 -7.21
CA ASN A 82 -11.52 -11.53 -8.49
C ASN A 82 -10.52 -11.61 -9.65
N ALA A 83 -11.01 -12.06 -10.81
CA ALA A 83 -10.27 -11.97 -12.05
C ALA A 83 -10.06 -10.50 -12.45
N LYS A 84 -9.02 -10.24 -13.23
CA LYS A 84 -8.78 -8.92 -13.82
C LYS A 84 -9.98 -8.52 -14.68
N GLN A 85 -10.59 -7.40 -14.35
CA GLN A 85 -11.66 -6.81 -15.15
C GLN A 85 -11.07 -5.77 -16.11
N GLU A 86 -11.41 -5.88 -17.38
CA GLU A 86 -11.13 -4.84 -18.36
C GLU A 86 -12.22 -3.77 -18.28
N TYR A 87 -11.80 -2.52 -18.40
CA TYR A 87 -12.71 -1.39 -18.41
C TYR A 87 -12.86 -0.89 -19.84
N THR A 88 -14.10 -0.85 -20.29
CA THR A 88 -14.49 -0.26 -21.57
C THR A 88 -15.46 0.86 -21.28
N PRO A 89 -15.18 2.10 -21.71
CA PRO A 89 -16.14 3.20 -21.60
C PRO A 89 -17.45 2.80 -22.30
N GLN A 90 -18.55 2.83 -21.56
CA GLN A 90 -19.88 2.57 -22.10
C GLN A 90 -20.65 3.87 -22.27
N GLU A 91 -21.50 3.96 -23.30
CA GLU A 91 -22.38 5.11 -23.49
C GLU A 91 -23.37 5.25 -22.32
N LYS A 92 -23.90 4.12 -21.83
CA LYS A 92 -24.79 4.09 -20.66
C LYS A 92 -24.02 4.28 -19.36
N TYR A 93 -24.64 4.94 -18.38
CA TYR A 93 -24.12 5.08 -17.04
C TYR A 93 -24.25 3.77 -16.26
N SER A 94 -23.20 3.40 -15.51
CA SER A 94 -23.28 2.33 -14.51
C SER A 94 -24.13 2.76 -13.32
N ASN A 95 -24.95 1.84 -12.81
CA ASN A 95 -25.71 2.04 -11.56
C ASN A 95 -24.82 1.99 -10.32
N ARG A 96 -23.57 1.50 -10.44
CA ARG A 96 -22.63 1.39 -9.33
C ARG A 96 -21.74 2.62 -9.30
N VAL A 97 -22.15 3.61 -8.50
CA VAL A 97 -21.43 4.87 -8.32
C VAL A 97 -21.04 5.10 -6.86
N VAL A 98 -20.04 5.95 -6.67
CA VAL A 98 -19.64 6.51 -5.38
C VAL A 98 -19.66 8.04 -5.45
N ALA A 99 -20.11 8.67 -4.37
CA ALA A 99 -19.97 10.10 -4.16
C ALA A 99 -18.69 10.37 -3.36
N LEU A 100 -17.71 11.04 -3.98
CA LEU A 100 -16.45 11.39 -3.37
C LEU A 100 -16.45 12.84 -2.89
N ASN A 101 -15.92 13.10 -1.69
CA ASN A 101 -15.70 14.47 -1.23
C ASN A 101 -14.40 15.05 -1.81
N GLN A 102 -14.15 16.33 -1.52
CA GLN A 102 -12.97 17.05 -1.99
C GLN A 102 -11.64 16.44 -1.50
N GLN A 103 -11.61 15.88 -0.29
CA GLN A 103 -10.40 15.26 0.26
C GLN A 103 -10.04 13.99 -0.50
N THR A 104 -11.02 13.14 -0.82
CA THR A 104 -10.79 11.95 -1.64
C THR A 104 -10.39 12.32 -3.07
N ARG A 105 -10.98 13.37 -3.67
CA ARG A 105 -10.49 13.90 -4.95
C ARG A 105 -9.02 14.32 -4.87
N THR A 106 -8.63 14.98 -3.79
CA THR A 106 -7.24 15.43 -3.57
C THR A 106 -6.29 14.24 -3.46
N LEU A 107 -6.68 13.18 -2.75
CA LEU A 107 -5.94 11.92 -2.69
C LEU A 107 -5.80 11.26 -4.07
N LEU A 108 -6.90 11.15 -4.82
CA LEU A 108 -6.87 10.58 -6.18
C LEU A 108 -6.01 11.40 -7.14
N SER A 109 -5.97 12.71 -6.93
CA SER A 109 -5.11 13.63 -7.69
C SER A 109 -3.63 13.43 -7.34
N SER A 110 -3.30 13.25 -6.05
CA SER A 110 -1.92 13.05 -5.60
C SER A 110 -1.32 11.73 -6.11
N ILE A 111 -2.15 10.70 -6.30
CA ILE A 111 -1.73 9.44 -6.94
C ILE A 111 -1.81 9.46 -8.47
N GLY A 112 -2.30 10.54 -9.06
CA GLY A 112 -2.45 10.73 -10.51
C GLY A 112 -3.64 10.01 -11.14
N ALA A 113 -4.53 9.39 -10.36
CA ALA A 113 -5.71 8.69 -10.86
C ALA A 113 -6.78 9.68 -11.36
N TRP A 114 -6.93 10.83 -10.71
CA TRP A 114 -7.97 11.81 -11.04
C TRP A 114 -7.96 12.25 -12.51
N LYS A 115 -6.78 12.44 -13.11
CA LYS A 115 -6.65 12.84 -14.52
C LYS A 115 -7.29 11.84 -15.49
N HIS A 116 -7.28 10.54 -15.15
CA HIS A 116 -7.93 9.52 -16.00
C HIS A 116 -9.45 9.53 -15.85
N ILE A 117 -9.94 9.84 -14.63
CA ILE A 117 -11.37 9.97 -14.36
C ILE A 117 -11.92 11.18 -15.14
N GLU A 118 -11.25 12.32 -15.01
CA GLU A 118 -11.61 13.58 -15.69
C GLU A 118 -11.60 13.45 -17.22
N ALA A 119 -10.68 12.65 -17.77
CA ALA A 119 -10.63 12.38 -19.21
C ALA A 119 -11.77 11.49 -19.73
N ILE A 120 -12.51 10.80 -18.84
CA ILE A 120 -13.59 9.88 -19.24
C ILE A 120 -14.94 10.51 -18.89
N ARG A 121 -15.30 10.57 -17.59
CA ARG A 121 -16.48 11.30 -17.08
C ARG A 121 -16.55 11.28 -15.55
N TYR A 122 -17.19 12.29 -14.98
CA TYR A 122 -17.69 12.34 -13.61
C TYR A 122 -18.84 13.34 -13.53
N SER A 123 -19.66 13.28 -12.48
CA SER A 123 -20.72 14.27 -12.25
C SER A 123 -20.41 15.10 -10.99
N PRO A 124 -20.15 16.40 -11.11
CA PRO A 124 -20.07 17.30 -9.95
C PRO A 124 -21.40 17.43 -9.20
N VAL A 125 -21.34 17.72 -7.90
CA VAL A 125 -22.50 17.98 -7.04
C VAL A 125 -22.35 19.36 -6.42
N GLN A 126 -23.11 20.33 -6.92
CA GLN A 126 -23.04 21.74 -6.50
C GLN A 126 -24.03 22.07 -5.38
N LYS A 127 -25.12 21.29 -5.29
CA LYS A 127 -26.19 21.50 -4.32
C LYS A 127 -26.65 20.16 -3.75
N MET A 128 -26.86 20.12 -2.44
CA MET A 128 -27.42 18.97 -1.74
C MET A 128 -28.60 19.43 -0.88
N GLN A 129 -29.72 18.73 -0.95
CA GLN A 129 -30.87 18.97 -0.10
C GLN A 129 -31.17 17.71 0.70
N VAL A 130 -31.37 17.89 2.00
CA VAL A 130 -31.74 16.84 2.93
C VAL A 130 -33.08 17.25 3.53
N TRP A 131 -34.09 16.41 3.38
CA TRP A 131 -35.43 16.65 3.91
C TRP A 131 -35.85 15.48 4.78
N GLU A 132 -36.75 15.76 5.73
CA GLU A 132 -37.41 14.73 6.53
C GLU A 132 -38.71 14.32 5.84
N ALA A 133 -39.06 13.03 5.86
CA ALA A 133 -40.24 12.53 5.14
C ALA A 133 -41.58 12.93 5.79
N CYS A 134 -41.56 13.20 7.10
CA CYS A 134 -42.76 13.45 7.91
C CYS A 134 -42.90 14.90 8.38
N SER A 135 -42.00 15.79 7.95
CA SER A 135 -42.03 17.21 8.31
C SER A 135 -41.62 18.07 7.12
N ASP A 136 -41.92 19.38 7.18
CA ASP A 136 -41.47 20.35 6.17
C ASP A 136 -40.01 20.80 6.39
N ALA A 137 -39.25 20.10 7.24
CA ALA A 137 -37.86 20.45 7.53
C ALA A 137 -36.96 20.11 6.34
N VAL A 138 -36.25 21.12 5.84
CA VAL A 138 -35.27 20.99 4.75
C VAL A 138 -33.98 21.70 5.09
N ILE A 139 -32.85 21.00 4.98
CA ILE A 139 -31.51 21.55 5.05
C ILE A 139 -30.93 21.58 3.64
N THR A 140 -30.52 22.76 3.19
CA THR A 140 -29.87 22.94 1.88
C THR A 140 -28.41 23.30 2.07
N PHE A 141 -27.52 22.59 1.36
CA PHE A 141 -26.11 22.89 1.22
C PHE A 141 -25.84 23.40 -0.19
N ASN A 142 -25.21 24.56 -0.31
CA ASN A 142 -24.85 25.24 -1.56
C ASN A 142 -23.47 25.92 -1.45
N GLU A 143 -22.96 26.44 -2.57
CA GLU A 143 -21.57 26.92 -2.74
C GLU A 143 -21.20 28.21 -1.97
N ASP A 144 -22.13 28.82 -1.23
CA ASP A 144 -22.06 30.18 -0.68
C ASP A 144 -20.85 30.47 0.23
N PHE A 145 -20.11 29.44 0.66
CA PHE A 145 -18.99 29.59 1.59
C PHE A 145 -17.60 29.19 1.05
N SER A 146 -17.45 28.59 -0.15
CA SER A 146 -16.10 28.19 -0.62
C SER A 146 -15.84 27.95 -2.12
N CYS A 147 -16.75 28.23 -3.06
CA CYS A 147 -16.51 28.03 -4.52
C CYS A 147 -15.99 26.61 -4.87
N LYS A 148 -16.42 25.59 -4.13
CA LYS A 148 -15.99 24.20 -4.34
C LYS A 148 -17.20 23.31 -4.45
N GLU A 149 -17.16 22.44 -5.45
CA GLU A 149 -18.05 21.29 -5.60
C GLU A 149 -18.17 20.52 -4.27
N LEU A 150 -19.40 20.21 -3.85
CA LEU A 150 -19.67 19.49 -2.60
C LEU A 150 -19.18 18.05 -2.68
N ALA A 151 -19.40 17.42 -3.83
CA ALA A 151 -19.00 16.05 -4.09
C ALA A 151 -18.82 15.78 -5.60
N TYR A 152 -18.30 14.59 -5.90
CA TYR A 152 -18.11 14.09 -7.24
C TYR A 152 -18.66 12.67 -7.33
N VAL A 153 -19.67 12.46 -8.16
CA VAL A 153 -20.25 11.13 -8.42
C VAL A 153 -19.46 10.47 -9.55
N ILE A 154 -18.94 9.28 -9.28
CA ILE A 154 -18.05 8.55 -10.18
C ILE A 154 -18.47 7.09 -10.21
N GLU A 155 -18.43 6.47 -11.38
CA GLU A 155 -18.67 5.04 -11.53
C GLU A 155 -17.53 4.22 -10.92
N ASN A 156 -17.88 3.14 -10.21
CA ASN A 156 -16.92 2.33 -9.46
C ASN A 156 -15.88 1.68 -10.39
N ASP A 157 -16.32 1.20 -11.55
CA ASP A 157 -15.46 0.52 -12.52
C ASP A 157 -14.46 1.50 -13.13
N LEU A 158 -14.90 2.74 -13.41
CA LEU A 158 -14.03 3.82 -13.86
C LEU A 158 -13.00 4.21 -12.79
N LEU A 159 -13.44 4.37 -11.54
CA LEU A 159 -12.55 4.70 -10.43
C LEU A 159 -11.47 3.62 -10.26
N LEU A 160 -11.87 2.36 -10.20
CA LEU A 160 -10.94 1.24 -10.07
C LEU A 160 -10.00 1.14 -11.28
N HIS A 161 -10.49 1.37 -12.50
CA HIS A 161 -9.68 1.42 -13.71
C HIS A 161 -8.61 2.52 -13.64
N ALA A 162 -9.02 3.75 -13.27
CA ALA A 162 -8.12 4.90 -13.17
C ALA A 162 -6.98 4.66 -12.17
N ILE A 163 -7.28 4.02 -11.03
CA ILE A 163 -6.27 3.67 -10.02
C ILE A 163 -5.36 2.55 -10.54
N ASN A 164 -5.91 1.47 -11.12
CA ASN A 164 -5.11 0.37 -11.67
C ASN A 164 -4.16 0.83 -12.77
N LYS A 165 -4.56 1.80 -13.60
CA LYS A 165 -3.70 2.40 -14.63
C LYS A 165 -2.51 3.18 -14.07
N GLN A 166 -2.60 3.67 -12.83
CA GLN A 166 -1.44 4.24 -12.13
C GLN A 166 -0.62 3.17 -11.43
N LEU A 167 -1.28 2.16 -10.87
CA LEU A 167 -0.61 1.05 -10.20
C LEU A 167 0.27 0.23 -11.15
N SER A 168 -0.18 0.01 -12.40
CA SER A 168 0.59 -0.73 -13.42
C SER A 168 1.91 -0.06 -13.81
N LYS A 169 2.10 1.22 -13.47
CA LYS A 169 3.35 1.96 -13.70
C LYS A 169 4.33 1.84 -12.53
N LYS A 170 3.95 1.12 -11.46
CA LYS A 170 4.76 0.97 -10.25
C LYS A 170 5.47 -0.37 -10.26
N GLU A 171 6.79 -0.32 -10.33
CA GLU A 171 7.65 -1.52 -10.36
C GLU A 171 7.74 -2.20 -8.98
N ASN A 172 7.52 -1.46 -7.89
CA ASN A 172 7.57 -1.97 -6.53
C ASN A 172 6.25 -2.60 -6.05
N VAL A 173 5.24 -2.69 -6.91
CA VAL A 173 3.95 -3.32 -6.61
C VAL A 173 3.74 -4.54 -7.50
N THR A 174 3.59 -5.70 -6.86
CA THR A 174 3.11 -6.92 -7.51
C THR A 174 1.62 -7.07 -7.26
N LEU A 175 0.80 -7.13 -8.32
CA LEU A 175 -0.63 -7.40 -8.23
C LEU A 175 -0.91 -8.83 -8.71
N ILE A 176 -1.52 -9.65 -7.84
CA ILE A 176 -1.97 -11.00 -8.18
C ILE A 176 -3.50 -11.02 -8.17
N TYR A 177 -4.09 -11.52 -9.25
CA TYR A 177 -5.52 -11.75 -9.37
C TYR A 177 -5.86 -13.22 -9.07
N ASN A 178 -7.14 -13.52 -8.81
CA ASN A 178 -7.59 -14.85 -8.41
C ASN A 178 -6.88 -15.38 -7.15
N SER A 179 -6.41 -14.48 -6.29
CA SER A 179 -5.68 -14.79 -5.07
C SER A 179 -6.56 -14.58 -3.84
N LYS A 180 -7.33 -15.60 -3.47
CA LYS A 180 -8.10 -15.61 -2.24
C LYS A 180 -7.22 -16.02 -1.06
N VAL A 181 -7.20 -15.20 -0.01
CA VAL A 181 -6.54 -15.55 1.25
C VAL A 181 -7.37 -16.63 1.97
N ALA A 182 -6.72 -17.75 2.32
CA ALA A 182 -7.33 -18.88 3.02
C ALA A 182 -7.10 -18.82 4.52
N ASP A 183 -5.86 -18.54 4.94
CA ASP A 183 -5.47 -18.47 6.34
C ASP A 183 -4.38 -17.42 6.55
N VAL A 184 -4.37 -16.83 7.74
CA VAL A 184 -3.33 -15.88 8.16
C VAL A 184 -2.85 -16.25 9.55
N LYS A 185 -1.57 -16.57 9.63
CA LYS A 185 -0.90 -16.92 10.88
C LYS A 185 -0.26 -15.67 11.44
N LEU A 186 -0.97 -15.06 12.39
CA LEU A 186 -0.45 -13.99 13.23
C LEU A 186 0.41 -14.59 14.34
N LEU A 187 1.51 -13.93 14.64
CA LEU A 187 2.42 -14.37 15.69
C LEU A 187 2.03 -13.76 17.04
N LYS A 188 2.22 -14.54 18.09
CA LYS A 188 1.87 -14.16 19.47
C LYS A 188 3.01 -13.42 20.19
N THR A 189 4.25 -13.50 19.70
CA THR A 189 5.43 -12.86 20.32
C THR A 189 6.56 -12.64 19.31
N GLY A 190 7.19 -11.44 19.26
CA GLY A 190 8.45 -11.17 18.55
C GLY A 190 8.37 -10.31 17.26
N ILE A 191 9.56 -10.00 16.68
CA ILE A 191 9.76 -9.27 15.41
C ILE A 191 9.91 -10.29 14.27
N GLU A 192 8.87 -11.06 13.99
CA GLU A 192 8.86 -12.05 12.91
C GLU A 192 7.76 -11.76 11.87
N PHE A 193 7.91 -12.36 10.67
CA PHE A 193 7.02 -12.14 9.54
C PHE A 193 5.65 -12.81 9.74
N VAL A 194 4.58 -12.11 9.39
CA VAL A 194 3.23 -12.67 9.23
C VAL A 194 3.21 -13.57 7.99
N THR A 195 2.67 -14.77 8.13
CA THR A 195 2.53 -15.71 7.00
C THR A 195 1.08 -15.74 6.52
N ILE A 196 0.88 -15.54 5.21
CA ILE A 196 -0.39 -15.60 4.51
C ILE A 196 -0.40 -16.83 3.61
N GLN A 197 -1.45 -17.62 3.70
CA GLN A 197 -1.68 -18.77 2.84
C GLN A 197 -2.85 -18.48 1.90
N LEU A 198 -2.63 -18.65 0.60
CA LEU A 198 -3.66 -18.54 -0.42
C LEU A 198 -4.43 -19.85 -0.57
N GLN A 199 -5.63 -19.78 -1.14
CA GLN A 199 -6.41 -20.97 -1.50
C GLN A 199 -5.74 -21.85 -2.56
N SER A 200 -4.84 -21.28 -3.37
CA SER A 200 -4.00 -22.03 -4.31
C SER A 200 -2.93 -22.89 -3.62
N GLY A 201 -2.72 -22.73 -2.32
CA GLY A 201 -1.66 -23.38 -1.55
C GLY A 201 -0.36 -22.58 -1.49
N GLU A 202 -0.21 -21.51 -2.29
CA GLU A 202 0.94 -20.61 -2.21
C GLU A 202 1.01 -19.89 -0.85
N GLN A 203 2.23 -19.62 -0.39
CA GLN A 203 2.49 -18.92 0.87
C GLN A 203 3.36 -17.69 0.65
N TYR A 204 2.99 -16.61 1.35
CA TYR A 204 3.67 -15.33 1.32
C TYR A 204 3.97 -14.86 2.73
N ARG A 205 5.09 -14.16 2.90
CA ARG A 205 5.51 -13.59 4.19
C ARG A 205 5.57 -12.08 4.13
N THR A 206 5.17 -11.41 5.20
CA THR A 206 5.19 -9.95 5.29
C THR A 206 5.48 -9.41 6.67
N ARG A 207 6.04 -8.21 6.74
CA ARG A 207 6.20 -7.47 7.99
C ARG A 207 4.92 -6.72 8.37
N LEU A 208 4.16 -6.28 7.36
CA LEU A 208 2.90 -5.58 7.53
C LEU A 208 1.83 -6.19 6.63
N LEU A 209 0.68 -6.51 7.22
CA LEU A 209 -0.50 -6.99 6.50
C LEU A 209 -1.63 -5.98 6.67
N ALA A 210 -2.14 -5.47 5.56
CA ALA A 210 -3.32 -4.61 5.53
C ALA A 210 -4.49 -5.37 4.90
N PHE A 211 -5.56 -5.56 5.66
CA PHE A 211 -6.78 -6.16 5.14
C PHE A 211 -7.76 -5.10 4.69
N HIS A 212 -8.22 -5.22 3.45
CA HIS A 212 -9.28 -4.36 2.94
C HIS A 212 -10.23 -5.19 2.07
N ASN A 213 -11.16 -5.87 2.71
CA ASN A 213 -12.27 -6.50 2.01
C ASN A 213 -13.56 -6.30 2.81
N LEU A 214 -14.58 -5.73 2.16
CA LEU A 214 -15.87 -5.37 2.79
C LEU A 214 -16.60 -6.60 3.36
N CYS A 215 -16.22 -7.81 2.93
CA CYS A 215 -16.82 -9.07 3.35
C CYS A 215 -16.04 -9.78 4.49
N LEU A 216 -14.83 -9.32 4.83
CA LEU A 216 -14.04 -9.94 5.92
C LEU A 216 -14.33 -9.36 7.30
N PHE A 217 -15.33 -8.48 7.44
CA PHE A 217 -15.82 -8.06 8.76
C PHE A 217 -16.38 -9.24 9.58
N CYS A 218 -16.56 -10.42 8.97
CA CYS A 218 -16.91 -11.66 9.67
C CYS A 218 -15.74 -12.50 10.21
N LEU A 219 -14.47 -12.16 9.96
CA LEU A 219 -13.34 -12.91 10.52
C LEU A 219 -12.48 -12.04 11.43
N LYS A 220 -12.90 -12.01 12.70
CA LYS A 220 -12.17 -11.54 13.88
C LYS A 220 -11.89 -10.03 13.95
N PHE A 221 -12.60 -9.39 14.89
CA PHE A 221 -12.00 -8.45 15.82
C PHE A 221 -10.60 -8.93 16.24
N ILE A 222 -9.55 -8.42 15.58
CA ILE A 222 -8.15 -8.46 16.05
C ILE A 222 -7.81 -7.03 16.45
N PHE A 223 -8.55 -6.55 17.43
CA PHE A 223 -8.07 -5.69 18.50
C PHE A 223 -8.92 -6.13 19.68
N SER A 224 -8.37 -7.09 20.45
CA SER A 224 -8.87 -7.32 21.80
C SER A 224 -8.62 -6.01 22.56
N PHE A 225 -9.69 -5.39 23.07
CA PHE A 225 -9.56 -4.72 24.36
C PHE A 225 -9.25 -5.77 25.42
#